data_AF-A0A397G3E1-F1
#
_entry.id   AF-A0A397G3E1-F1
#
_cell.length_a   1.000
_cell.length_b   1.000
_cell.length_c   1.000
_cell.angle_alpha   90.00
_cell.angle_beta   90.00
_cell.angle_gamma   90.00
#
_symmetry.space_group_name_H-M   'P 1'
#
loop_
_entity.id
_entity.type
_entity.pdbx_description
1 polymer ?
#
loop_
_entity_poly.entity_id
_entity_poly.type
_entity_poly.pdbx_seq_one_letter_code
_entity_poly.pdbx_strand_id
1 'polypeptide(L)'
;MVISGKELPVTLEYLKLQCGFNTVQLDHLLRECRAPLRILIIDFMKFEYLDLKVITRFAKSKRTLKYLGIGGRIGWSVREMKELEMLKQKFGVNLIPWDEIDRW
;
A
#
# COMPACT_ATOMS: atom_id res chain seq x y z
N MET A 1 -5.53 3.56 -19.11
CA MET A 1 -5.48 4.83 -18.36
C MET A 1 -4.54 4.63 -17.19
N VAL A 2 -3.47 5.40 -17.07
CA VAL A 2 -2.54 5.34 -15.93
C VAL A 2 -2.85 6.55 -15.07
N ILE A 3 -3.38 6.34 -13.87
CA ILE A 3 -3.64 7.42 -12.92
C ILE A 3 -2.29 7.90 -12.37
N SER A 4 -2.00 9.19 -12.48
CA SER A 4 -0.81 9.78 -11.86
C SER A 4 -1.09 10.10 -10.39
N GLY A 5 -0.08 9.91 -9.54
CA GLY A 5 -0.17 10.34 -8.14
C GLY A 5 -0.39 11.85 -7.96
N LYS A 6 -0.02 12.66 -8.98
CA LYS A 6 -0.24 14.11 -8.99
C LYS A 6 -1.71 14.49 -9.17
N GLU A 7 -2.51 13.59 -9.73
CA GLU A 7 -3.94 13.79 -9.99
C GLU A 7 -4.80 13.41 -8.78
N LEU A 8 -4.21 12.75 -7.77
CA LEU A 8 -4.91 12.45 -6.53
C LEU A 8 -5.18 13.74 -5.75
N PRO A 9 -6.38 13.89 -5.14
CA PRO A 9 -6.68 15.05 -4.31
C PRO A 9 -5.65 15.24 -3.19
N VAL A 10 -5.17 16.47 -3.00
CA VAL A 10 -4.13 16.77 -1.99
C VAL A 10 -4.57 16.52 -0.55
N THR A 11 -5.88 16.40 -0.30
CA THR A 11 -6.48 16.08 1.00
C THR A 11 -6.82 14.60 1.17
N LEU A 12 -6.48 13.75 0.19
CA LEU A 12 -6.80 12.33 0.23
C LEU A 12 -6.08 11.61 1.38
N GLU A 13 -6.82 11.14 2.38
CA GLU A 13 -6.29 10.35 3.50
C GLU A 13 -6.43 8.84 3.29
N TYR A 14 -7.35 8.41 2.43
CA TYR A 14 -7.71 7.02 2.19
C TYR A 14 -7.64 6.69 0.70
N LEU A 15 -6.96 5.60 0.35
CA LEU A 15 -6.88 5.08 -1.02
C LEU A 15 -7.05 3.56 -1.02
N LYS A 16 -8.10 3.07 -1.69
CA LYS A 16 -8.32 1.65 -1.96
C LYS A 16 -8.16 1.39 -3.45
N LEU A 17 -7.20 0.55 -3.82
CA LEU A 17 -6.90 0.16 -5.20
C LEU A 17 -7.44 -1.25 -5.45
N GLN A 18 -8.50 -1.34 -6.23
CA GLN A 18 -9.13 -2.63 -6.61
C GLN A 18 -8.85 -3.03 -8.06
N CYS A 19 -8.24 -2.14 -8.84
CA CYS A 19 -7.87 -2.41 -10.23
C CYS A 19 -6.44 -2.93 -10.33
N GLY A 20 -6.16 -3.70 -11.39
CA GLY A 20 -4.86 -4.30 -11.62
C GLY A 20 -3.80 -3.26 -11.97
N PHE A 21 -3.01 -2.87 -10.97
CA PHE A 21 -1.75 -2.16 -11.18
C PHE A 21 -0.62 -3.17 -11.28
N ASN A 22 0.32 -2.95 -12.21
CA ASN A 22 1.64 -3.58 -12.08
C ASN A 22 2.51 -2.76 -11.10
N THR A 23 3.61 -3.36 -10.64
CA THR A 23 4.53 -2.72 -9.69
C THR A 23 5.05 -1.36 -10.16
N VAL A 24 5.33 -1.19 -11.45
CA VAL A 24 5.84 0.07 -12.00
C VAL A 24 4.79 1.17 -11.91
N GLN A 25 3.53 0.85 -12.22
CA GLN A 25 2.43 1.79 -12.12
C GLN A 25 2.14 2.14 -10.65
N LEU A 26 2.22 1.16 -9.74
CA LEU A 26 2.09 1.40 -8.29
C LEU A 26 3.20 2.32 -7.76
N ASP A 27 4.46 2.09 -8.15
CA ASP A 27 5.59 2.95 -7.76
C ASP A 27 5.40 4.37 -8.29
N HIS A 28 4.97 4.52 -9.54
CA HIS A 28 4.70 5.82 -10.12
C HIS A 28 3.59 6.57 -9.37
N LEU A 29 2.47 5.90 -9.11
CA LEU A 29 1.33 6.45 -8.35
C LEU A 29 1.76 6.91 -6.96
N LEU A 30 2.42 6.06 -6.19
CA LEU A 30 2.79 6.37 -4.80
C LEU A 30 3.92 7.39 -4.69
N ARG A 31 4.91 7.37 -5.61
CA ARG A 31 6.01 8.35 -5.64
C ARG A 31 5.52 9.76 -5.93
N GLU A 32 4.54 9.88 -6.84
CA GLU A 32 3.98 11.17 -7.23
C GLU A 32 2.85 11.66 -6.32
N CYS A 33 2.31 10.79 -5.47
CA CYS A 33 1.24 11.12 -4.54
C CYS A 33 1.67 12.27 -3.62
N ARG A 34 0.91 13.37 -3.61
CA ARG A 34 1.14 14.53 -2.73
C ARG A 34 0.25 14.51 -1.48
N ALA A 35 -0.75 13.64 -1.47
CA ALA A 35 -1.73 13.56 -0.40
C ALA A 35 -1.13 12.93 0.87
N PRO A 36 -1.61 13.31 2.06
CA PRO A 36 -1.18 12.73 3.33
C PRO A 36 -1.89 11.39 3.58
N LEU A 37 -1.67 10.41 2.69
CA LEU A 37 -2.33 9.10 2.80
C LEU A 37 -2.01 8.45 4.14
N ARG A 38 -3.06 8.11 4.88
CA ARG A 38 -3.03 7.41 6.16
C ARG A 38 -3.47 5.95 6.03
N ILE A 39 -4.35 5.67 5.06
CA ILE A 39 -4.87 4.33 4.81
C ILE A 39 -4.61 4.00 3.34
N LEU A 40 -3.93 2.88 3.10
CA LEU A 40 -3.72 2.31 1.77
C LEU A 40 -4.23 0.87 1.77
N ILE A 41 -5.16 0.56 0.88
CA ILE A 41 -5.66 -0.79 0.66
C ILE A 41 -5.32 -1.20 -0.76
N ILE A 42 -4.62 -2.33 -0.91
CA ILE A 42 -4.25 -2.92 -2.18
C ILE A 42 -5.01 -4.24 -2.32
N ASP A 43 -6.03 -4.26 -3.17
CA ASP A 43 -6.96 -5.37 -3.27
C ASP A 43 -7.11 -5.81 -4.73
N PHE A 44 -6.02 -6.37 -5.28
CA PHE A 44 -6.01 -6.92 -6.64
C PHE A 44 -5.24 -8.24 -6.70
N MET A 45 -5.60 -9.10 -7.65
CA MET A 45 -5.21 -10.53 -7.70
C MET A 45 -3.70 -10.87 -7.82
N LYS A 46 -2.80 -9.90 -8.01
CA LYS A 46 -1.37 -10.14 -8.29
C LYS A 46 -0.44 -9.30 -7.43
N PHE A 47 -0.62 -9.33 -6.12
CA PHE A 47 0.29 -8.67 -5.19
C PHE A 47 1.60 -9.45 -5.05
N GLU A 48 2.69 -8.87 -5.55
CA GLU A 48 4.04 -9.43 -5.52
C GLU A 48 4.92 -8.80 -4.43
N TYR A 49 6.02 -9.46 -4.07
CA TYR A 49 7.00 -8.94 -3.12
C TYR A 49 7.52 -7.54 -3.50
N LEU A 50 7.66 -7.25 -4.81
CA LEU A 50 8.12 -5.95 -5.27
C LEU A 50 7.09 -4.84 -4.98
N ASP A 51 5.80 -5.14 -5.01
CA ASP A 51 4.74 -4.19 -4.62
C ASP A 51 4.87 -3.82 -3.14
N LEU A 52 5.15 -4.82 -2.28
CA LEU A 52 5.44 -4.56 -0.87
C LEU A 52 6.66 -3.65 -0.69
N LYS A 53 7.72 -3.82 -1.48
CA LYS A 53 8.90 -2.93 -1.43
C LYS A 53 8.58 -1.50 -1.82
N VAL A 54 7.71 -1.32 -2.81
CA VAL A 54 7.21 -0.01 -3.23
C VAL A 54 6.43 0.65 -2.09
N ILE A 55 5.52 -0.08 -1.44
CA ILE A 55 4.74 0.41 -0.30
C ILE A 55 5.65 0.74 0.89
N THR A 56 6.63 -0.10 1.21
CA THR A 56 7.62 0.17 2.26
C THR A 56 8.39 1.46 1.97
N ARG A 57 8.81 1.68 0.73
CA ARG A 57 9.49 2.92 0.31
C ARG A 57 8.59 4.14 0.49
N PHE A 58 7.33 4.03 0.10
CA PHE A 58 6.32 5.07 0.29
C PHE A 58 6.13 5.41 1.78
N ALA A 59 5.90 4.40 2.63
CA ALA A 59 5.74 4.58 4.08
C ALA A 59 6.97 5.25 4.72
N LYS A 60 8.17 4.83 4.32
CA LYS A 60 9.44 5.43 4.77
C LYS A 60 9.57 6.90 4.37
N SER A 61 9.17 7.25 3.14
CA SER A 61 9.30 8.60 2.58
C SER A 61 8.25 9.56 3.13
N LYS A 62 6.98 9.15 3.16
CA LYS A 62 5.87 10.03 3.53
C LYS A 62 5.62 10.12 5.02
N ARG A 63 5.87 9.04 5.78
CA ARG A 63 5.63 8.97 7.24
C ARG A 63 4.18 9.26 7.67
N THR A 64 3.22 9.28 6.76
CA THR A 64 1.80 9.50 7.04
C THR A 64 0.99 8.22 7.10
N LEU A 65 1.48 7.13 6.49
CA LEU A 65 0.76 5.86 6.41
C LEU A 65 0.63 5.23 7.81
N LYS A 66 -0.60 4.93 8.21
CA LYS A 66 -0.95 4.32 9.51
C LYS A 66 -1.57 2.92 9.36
N TYR A 67 -2.26 2.67 8.25
CA TYR A 67 -2.93 1.40 7.98
C TYR A 67 -2.65 0.91 6.56
N LEU A 68 -2.36 -0.38 6.45
CA LEU A 68 -2.13 -1.07 5.19
C LEU A 68 -3.00 -2.33 5.13
N GLY A 69 -3.90 -2.39 4.15
CA GLY A 69 -4.63 -3.60 3.78
C GLY A 69 -4.06 -4.21 2.51
N ILE A 70 -3.87 -5.53 2.48
CA ILE A 70 -3.47 -6.26 1.27
C ILE A 70 -4.44 -7.42 1.08
N GLY A 71 -5.31 -7.31 0.08
CA GLY A 71 -6.34 -8.29 -0.25
C GLY A 71 -5.87 -9.33 -1.27
N GLY A 72 -6.72 -10.32 -1.50
CA GLY A 72 -6.52 -11.30 -2.59
C GLY A 72 -5.38 -12.30 -2.41
N ARG A 73 -4.82 -12.48 -1.20
CA ARG A 73 -3.69 -13.39 -0.98
C ARG A 73 -3.81 -14.24 0.28
N ILE A 74 -3.44 -15.52 0.15
CA ILE A 74 -3.33 -16.48 1.26
C ILE A 74 -1.84 -16.69 1.56
N GLY A 75 -1.40 -16.16 2.71
CA GLY A 75 -0.06 -16.41 3.27
C GLY A 75 1.06 -15.51 2.75
N TRP A 76 2.15 -15.49 3.52
CA TRP A 76 3.33 -14.65 3.29
C TRP A 76 4.60 -15.49 3.28
N SER A 77 5.49 -15.21 2.34
CA SER A 77 6.86 -15.74 2.40
C SER A 77 7.62 -15.14 3.58
N VAL A 78 8.69 -15.82 4.01
CA VAL A 78 9.58 -15.32 5.08
C VAL A 78 10.12 -13.91 4.76
N ARG A 79 10.38 -13.61 3.49
CA ARG A 79 10.87 -12.28 3.07
C ARG A 79 9.79 -11.21 3.21
N GLU A 80 8.56 -11.52 2.83
CA GLU A 80 7.43 -10.61 2.97
C GLU A 80 7.08 -10.37 4.44
N MET A 81 7.08 -11.42 5.27
CA MET A 81 6.87 -11.28 6.71
C MET A 81 7.87 -10.32 7.34
N LYS A 82 9.16 -10.41 6.99
CA LYS A 82 10.19 -9.47 7.48
C LYS A 82 9.93 -8.02 7.06
N GLU A 83 9.45 -7.80 5.84
CA GLU A 83 9.09 -6.45 5.38
C GLU A 83 7.83 -5.92 6.09
N LEU A 84 6.83 -6.77 6.31
CA LEU A 84 5.62 -6.44 7.06
C LEU A 84 5.92 -6.12 8.54
N GLU A 85 6.79 -6.91 9.18
CA GLU A 85 7.28 -6.64 10.53
C GLU A 85 8.03 -5.31 10.60
N MET A 86 8.87 -5.02 9.60
CA MET A 86 9.55 -3.73 9.51
C MET A 86 8.56 -2.56 9.37
N LEU A 87 7.52 -2.70 8.55
CA LEU A 87 6.44 -1.71 8.42
C LEU A 87 5.76 -1.44 9.77
N LYS A 88 5.44 -2.50 10.50
CA LYS A 88 4.82 -2.39 11.83
C LYS A 88 5.76 -1.76 12.86
N GLN A 89 6.95 -2.32 13.04
CA GLN A 89 7.85 -1.95 14.15
C GLN A 89 8.57 -0.61 13.90
N LYS A 90 9.03 -0.34 12.68
CA LYS A 90 9.84 0.87 12.39
C LYS A 90 9.02 2.04 11.90
N PHE A 91 7.88 1.78 11.26
CA PHE A 91 7.07 2.80 10.63
C PHE A 91 5.68 2.94 11.28
N GLY A 92 5.33 2.10 12.27
CA GLY A 92 4.07 2.20 12.99
C GLY A 92 2.85 1.88 12.13
N VAL A 93 3.04 1.15 11.02
CA VAL A 93 1.95 0.80 10.09
C VAL A 93 1.23 -0.43 10.60
N ASN A 94 -0.06 -0.30 10.88
CA ASN A 94 -0.92 -1.42 11.26
C ASN A 94 -1.42 -2.15 10.02
N LEU A 95 -1.39 -3.47 10.05
CA LEU A 95 -1.93 -4.29 8.97
C LEU A 95 -3.42 -4.52 9.21
N ILE A 96 -4.24 -4.25 8.20
CA ILE A 96 -5.66 -4.59 8.20
C ILE A 96 -5.76 -6.09 7.90
N PRO A 97 -6.45 -6.87 8.75
CA PRO A 97 -6.70 -8.29 8.49
C PRO A 97 -7.40 -8.49 7.15
N TRP A 98 -7.01 -9.52 6.39
CA TRP A 98 -7.51 -9.74 5.03
C TRP A 98 -9.03 -9.93 4.98
N ASP A 99 -9.61 -10.52 6.03
CA ASP A 99 -11.05 -10.75 6.22
C ASP A 99 -11.82 -9.49 6.60
N GLU A 100 -11.14 -8.41 6.95
CA GLU A 100 -11.74 -7.10 7.25
C GLU A 100 -11.67 -6.13 6.07
N ILE A 101 -10.84 -6.37 5.05
CA ILE A 101 -10.57 -5.41 3.96
C ILE A 101 -11.85 -4.93 3.24
N ASP A 102 -12.86 -5.78 3.12
CA ASP A 102 -14.14 -5.43 2.51
C ASP A 102 -15.02 -4.52 3.39
N ARG A 103 -14.71 -4.42 4.68
CA ARG A 103 -15.43 -3.58 5.66
C ARG A 103 -14.78 -2.21 5.86
N TRP A 104 -13.63 -1.99 5.26
CA TRP A 104 -12.86 -0.74 5.31
C TRP A 104 -13.04 0.11 4.07
#